data_AF-A0A833X4H9-F1
#
_entry.id   AF-A0A833X4H9-F1
#
_cell.length_a   1.000
_cell.length_b   1.000
_cell.length_c   1.000
_cell.angle_alpha   90.00
_cell.angle_beta   90.00
_cell.angle_gamma   90.00
#
_symmetry.space_group_name_H-M   'P 1'
#
loop_
_entity.id
_entity.type
_entity.pdbx_description
1 polymer ?
#
loop_
_entity_poly.entity_id
_entity_poly.type
_entity_poly.pdbx_seq_one_letter_code
_entity_poly.pdbx_strand_id
1 'polypeptide(L)'
;IGIPSLCTYLFTKYMENINGDQCRSSPSQIGNGNPSPLGSATSKPNNTSSEQELDEQVGQTGMEDSDSKTISDQEGSLSSCESGVSAAISKHSPVFEDGLVRLVEGERVYDGIKRRVVLGFSSRGVHVTVVGIDRNGFGGVRGQAISSSFRIYSQAMEEKLGPGNANIKYAWYGASKDEIAHIVSHGFCHCGVSRNKGSFGGGVCLSPVDSPLESACNSVVDEDGLRYLLLSRVILGKTELVQIGSEQCHPSSEEFDSGVDNLSAPGKYIVWSTSMNTHILPEFIVSFRAPSCLAGFARMPKPPNIPTSTWMPFTILISELPKFLPPHTVSLLSKYHEEFKEKKISRNEFIQILRHKAGDELLTSVIKSYRAEKGGAPNSLT
;
A
#
# COMPACT_ATOMS: atom_id res chain seq x y z
N ILE A 1 -19.76 18.84 -9.85
CA ILE A 1 -19.87 17.99 -8.64
C ILE A 1 -18.63 18.30 -7.81
N GLY A 2 -18.79 19.09 -6.74
CA GLY A 2 -17.64 19.62 -5.99
C GLY A 2 -16.86 18.53 -5.25
N ILE A 3 -15.53 18.63 -5.30
CA ILE A 3 -14.61 17.77 -4.54
C ILE A 3 -14.91 17.99 -3.04
N PRO A 4 -15.20 16.94 -2.25
CA PRO A 4 -15.38 17.09 -0.81
C PRO A 4 -14.07 17.56 -0.19
N SER A 5 -14.11 18.59 0.66
CA SER A 5 -12.92 19.04 1.39
C SER A 5 -12.27 17.89 2.16
N LEU A 6 -10.96 17.95 2.40
CA LEU A 6 -10.23 16.98 3.23
C LEU A 6 -10.91 16.78 4.60
N CYS A 7 -11.57 17.83 5.11
CA CYS A 7 -12.37 17.78 6.34
C CYS A 7 -13.64 16.93 6.17
N THR A 8 -14.33 17.04 5.04
CA THR A 8 -15.50 16.21 4.68
C THR A 8 -15.11 14.75 4.47
N TYR A 9 -13.94 14.48 3.88
CA TYR A 9 -13.42 13.11 3.69
C TYR A 9 -13.07 12.44 5.02
N LEU A 10 -12.30 13.14 5.88
CA LEU A 10 -11.95 12.65 7.22
C LEU A 10 -13.19 12.49 8.12
N PHE A 11 -14.18 13.37 7.97
CA PHE A 11 -15.46 13.29 8.65
C PHE A 11 -16.33 12.11 8.16
N THR A 12 -16.31 11.83 6.86
CA THR A 12 -16.98 10.64 6.28
C THR A 12 -16.35 9.37 6.84
N LYS A 13 -15.02 9.28 6.83
CA LYS A 13 -14.26 8.19 7.47
C LYS A 13 -14.48 8.12 8.98
N TYR A 14 -14.79 9.25 9.61
CA TYR A 14 -15.12 9.30 11.04
C TYR A 14 -16.48 8.63 11.31
N MET A 15 -17.54 9.08 10.63
CA MET A 15 -18.88 8.52 10.79
C MET A 15 -18.93 7.03 10.40
N GLU A 16 -18.13 6.62 9.41
CA GLU A 16 -17.94 5.22 9.00
C GLU A 16 -17.33 4.32 10.09
N ASN A 17 -16.78 4.82 11.21
CA ASN A 17 -16.09 3.99 12.22
C ASN A 17 -16.62 4.07 13.67
N ILE A 18 -17.65 4.88 13.95
CA ILE A 18 -18.39 4.88 15.23
C ILE A 18 -19.06 3.50 15.52
N ASN A 19 -18.56 2.65 16.42
CA ASN A 19 -19.43 1.63 17.04
C ASN A 19 -18.99 1.25 18.46
N GLY A 20 -19.99 1.14 19.33
CA GLY A 20 -19.90 0.66 20.70
C GLY A 20 -21.32 0.36 21.18
N ASP A 21 -21.80 -0.83 20.80
CA ASP A 21 -22.82 -1.61 21.52
C ASP A 21 -22.97 -2.96 20.79
N GLN A 22 -22.14 -3.93 21.16
CA GLN A 22 -22.41 -5.34 20.88
C GLN A 22 -22.90 -5.98 22.18
N CYS A 23 -24.23 -6.12 22.29
CA CYS A 23 -24.83 -7.05 23.23
C CYS A 23 -24.32 -8.47 22.94
N ARG A 24 -23.73 -9.07 23.98
CA ARG A 24 -23.30 -10.48 24.04
C ARG A 24 -24.46 -11.42 23.73
N SER A 25 -24.27 -12.33 22.79
CA SER A 25 -24.91 -13.65 22.78
C SER A 25 -23.95 -14.68 22.19
N SER A 26 -23.66 -15.71 22.98
CA SER A 26 -22.68 -16.77 22.72
C SER A 26 -23.12 -17.67 21.55
N PRO A 27 -22.20 -18.21 20.73
CA PRO A 27 -22.55 -19.21 19.72
C PRO A 27 -22.50 -20.63 20.28
N SER A 28 -23.55 -21.41 20.01
CA SER A 28 -23.61 -22.86 20.19
C SER A 28 -22.90 -23.59 19.05
N GLN A 29 -22.15 -24.63 19.45
CA GLN A 29 -21.46 -25.64 18.66
C GLN A 29 -22.36 -26.41 17.68
N ILE A 30 -21.78 -26.88 16.57
CA ILE A 30 -21.99 -28.12 15.77
C ILE A 30 -21.06 -27.93 14.54
N GLY A 31 -20.23 -28.84 14.03
CA GLY A 31 -19.99 -30.26 14.23
C GLY A 31 -19.41 -30.80 12.91
N ASN A 32 -18.28 -31.50 13.00
CA ASN A 32 -17.43 -32.10 11.95
C ASN A 32 -18.09 -32.71 10.69
N GLY A 33 -17.30 -32.76 9.60
CA GLY A 33 -17.35 -33.89 8.66
C GLY A 33 -16.73 -33.65 7.28
N ASN A 34 -15.47 -34.05 7.09
CA ASN A 34 -14.90 -34.49 5.81
C ASN A 34 -14.75 -36.04 5.92
N PRO A 35 -14.82 -36.82 4.82
CA PRO A 35 -13.67 -36.94 3.90
C PRO A 35 -13.98 -37.22 2.41
N SER A 36 -12.96 -37.05 1.57
CA SER A 36 -12.80 -37.49 0.16
C SER A 36 -12.56 -39.02 0.06
N PRO A 37 -12.00 -39.64 -1.02
CA PRO A 37 -11.90 -39.34 -2.47
C PRO A 37 -12.12 -40.59 -3.39
N LEU A 38 -12.20 -40.43 -4.73
CA LEU A 38 -11.75 -41.32 -5.84
C LEU A 38 -12.36 -40.79 -7.15
N GLY A 39 -11.78 -40.83 -8.35
CA GLY A 39 -10.58 -41.49 -8.85
C GLY A 39 -10.25 -41.01 -10.28
N SER A 40 -9.10 -41.47 -10.74
CA SER A 40 -8.42 -41.25 -12.01
C SER A 40 -9.18 -41.67 -13.28
N ALA A 41 -8.91 -41.02 -14.42
CA ALA A 41 -8.46 -41.71 -15.64
C ALA A 41 -7.96 -40.74 -16.73
N THR A 42 -6.84 -41.15 -17.29
CA THR A 42 -6.06 -40.67 -18.44
C THR A 42 -6.78 -40.68 -19.79
N SER A 43 -6.45 -39.73 -20.69
CA SER A 43 -5.99 -40.02 -22.05
C SER A 43 -5.55 -38.76 -22.83
N LYS A 44 -4.37 -38.86 -23.44
CA LYS A 44 -3.87 -38.17 -24.66
C LYS A 44 -3.50 -39.33 -25.63
N PRO A 45 -3.06 -39.13 -26.90
CA PRO A 45 -2.78 -37.89 -27.64
C PRO A 45 -3.34 -37.93 -29.09
N ASN A 46 -3.07 -36.87 -29.87
CA ASN A 46 -2.72 -36.82 -31.30
C ASN A 46 -3.17 -35.47 -31.88
N ASN A 47 -2.55 -34.83 -32.87
CA ASN A 47 -1.20 -34.79 -33.43
C ASN A 47 -1.26 -33.66 -34.49
N THR A 48 -0.11 -33.10 -34.87
CA THR A 48 0.19 -32.45 -36.17
C THR A 48 -0.01 -30.93 -36.39
N SER A 49 1.02 -30.40 -37.07
CA SER A 49 1.46 -29.09 -37.62
C SER A 49 0.41 -28.22 -38.34
N SER A 50 0.63 -26.96 -38.76
CA SER A 50 1.78 -26.27 -39.42
C SER A 50 1.45 -24.75 -39.46
N GLU A 51 2.35 -23.82 -39.11
CA GLU A 51 3.22 -22.96 -39.98
C GLU A 51 2.56 -21.93 -40.93
N GLN A 52 3.25 -20.75 -41.01
CA GLN A 52 3.25 -19.63 -41.99
C GLN A 52 2.42 -18.38 -41.64
N GLU A 53 3.06 -17.24 -41.28
CA GLU A 53 3.64 -16.13 -42.13
C GLU A 53 2.54 -15.27 -42.81
N LEU A 54 2.59 -13.94 -42.99
CA LEU A 54 3.44 -12.78 -42.69
C LEU A 54 2.63 -11.52 -43.14
N ASP A 55 3.12 -10.34 -42.77
CA ASP A 55 2.88 -9.00 -43.37
C ASP A 55 1.52 -8.29 -43.22
N GLU A 56 1.41 -6.97 -43.27
CA GLU A 56 2.20 -5.78 -42.88
C GLU A 56 1.33 -4.57 -43.34
N GLN A 57 1.58 -3.38 -42.78
CA GLN A 57 1.27 -2.03 -43.35
C GLN A 57 -0.20 -1.53 -43.38
N VAL A 58 -0.53 -0.23 -43.31
CA VAL A 58 0.03 1.08 -42.86
C VAL A 58 -1.08 2.11 -43.17
N GLY A 59 -1.17 3.22 -42.43
CA GLY A 59 -1.80 4.48 -42.91
C GLY A 59 -2.66 5.20 -41.86
N GLN A 60 -2.12 6.20 -41.15
CA GLN A 60 -2.18 7.65 -41.45
C GLN A 60 -3.49 8.34 -40.99
N THR A 61 -3.46 9.07 -39.85
CA THR A 61 -3.28 10.54 -39.67
C THR A 61 -4.54 11.39 -39.87
N GLY A 62 -4.85 12.21 -38.86
CA GLY A 62 -5.76 13.37 -38.93
C GLY A 62 -5.78 14.14 -37.61
N MET A 63 -5.08 15.28 -37.56
CA MET A 63 -5.11 16.31 -36.48
C MET A 63 -6.42 17.11 -36.52
N GLU A 64 -6.87 17.65 -35.38
CA GLU A 64 -7.07 19.11 -35.19
C GLU A 64 -7.42 19.47 -33.73
N ASP A 65 -6.96 20.68 -33.35
CA ASP A 65 -6.83 21.30 -32.03
C ASP A 65 -8.15 21.66 -31.30
N SER A 66 -8.08 21.76 -29.97
CA SER A 66 -8.70 22.88 -29.23
C SER A 66 -8.16 23.02 -27.80
N ASP A 67 -7.52 24.15 -27.57
CA ASP A 67 -7.05 24.68 -26.29
C ASP A 67 -8.17 24.83 -25.24
N SER A 68 -7.93 24.35 -24.02
CA SER A 68 -8.35 25.09 -22.82
C SER A 68 -7.41 24.81 -21.64
N LYS A 69 -7.04 25.89 -20.97
CA LYS A 69 -5.92 26.00 -20.03
C LYS A 69 -6.45 25.99 -18.58
N THR A 70 -5.64 25.43 -17.67
CA THR A 70 -5.62 25.63 -16.19
C THR A 70 -6.66 24.79 -15.42
N ILE A 71 -6.32 24.00 -14.38
CA ILE A 71 -5.40 24.20 -13.25
C ILE A 71 -4.66 22.89 -12.92
N SER A 72 -3.34 22.99 -12.76
CA SER A 72 -2.42 21.92 -12.34
C SER A 72 -2.45 21.78 -10.81
N ASP A 73 -2.78 20.59 -10.33
CA ASP A 73 -2.49 20.19 -8.95
C ASP A 73 -1.06 19.65 -8.88
N GLN A 74 -0.16 20.51 -8.42
CA GLN A 74 1.23 20.14 -8.12
C GLN A 74 1.27 19.20 -6.93
N GLU A 75 1.63 17.93 -7.17
CA GLU A 75 2.28 17.12 -6.14
C GLU A 75 3.67 17.71 -5.88
N GLY A 76 3.99 17.90 -4.59
CA GLY A 76 5.20 18.56 -4.13
C GLY A 76 6.46 17.97 -4.75
N SER A 77 7.05 18.71 -5.68
CA SER A 77 8.35 18.42 -6.25
C SER A 77 9.40 18.41 -5.14
N LEU A 78 9.92 17.23 -4.82
CA LEU A 78 11.14 17.09 -4.03
C LEU A 78 12.31 17.50 -4.94
N SER A 79 12.59 18.80 -4.93
CA SER A 79 13.69 19.43 -5.68
C SER A 79 15.04 18.85 -5.25
N SER A 80 15.79 18.30 -6.22
CA SER A 80 17.18 17.92 -6.09
C SER A 80 18.05 19.17 -6.21
N CYS A 81 18.44 19.75 -5.07
CA CYS A 81 19.48 20.76 -5.05
C CYS A 81 20.84 20.07 -4.99
N GLU A 82 21.54 20.10 -6.13
CA GLU A 82 22.95 19.75 -6.19
C GLU A 82 23.73 20.98 -5.73
N SER A 83 24.22 20.96 -4.49
CA SER A 83 25.22 21.91 -4.02
C SER A 83 26.37 21.13 -3.43
N GLY A 84 27.49 21.14 -4.15
CA GLY A 84 28.75 20.64 -3.66
C GLY A 84 29.24 21.52 -2.51
N VAL A 85 29.35 20.93 -1.32
CA VAL A 85 30.21 21.43 -0.24
C VAL A 85 30.86 20.24 0.45
N SER A 86 32.19 20.24 0.36
CA SER A 86 33.22 19.71 1.25
C SER A 86 32.85 18.68 2.32
N ALA A 87 33.55 17.55 2.24
CA ALA A 87 33.82 16.52 3.24
C ALA A 87 33.43 16.87 4.69
N ALA A 88 32.22 16.45 5.07
CA ALA A 88 31.94 16.03 6.44
C ALA A 88 31.96 14.50 6.43
N ILE A 89 32.81 13.90 7.28
CA ILE A 89 32.93 12.45 7.44
C ILE A 89 31.55 11.88 7.76
N SER A 90 30.93 11.24 6.77
CA SER A 90 29.67 10.54 6.95
C SER A 90 29.93 9.31 7.81
N LYS A 91 29.09 9.10 8.83
CA LYS A 91 29.12 7.85 9.59
C LYS A 91 28.66 6.75 8.65
N HIS A 92 29.59 5.94 8.17
CA HIS A 92 29.31 4.73 7.40
C HIS A 92 28.22 3.91 8.09
N SER A 93 27.29 3.35 7.33
CA SER A 93 26.28 2.46 7.89
C SER A 93 26.99 1.26 8.53
N PRO A 94 26.79 0.97 9.83
CA PRO A 94 27.44 -0.18 10.46
C PRO A 94 26.91 -1.52 9.94
N VAL A 95 25.88 -1.50 9.08
CA VAL A 95 25.12 -2.69 8.68
C VAL A 95 25.47 -3.18 7.28
N PHE A 96 25.92 -2.29 6.40
CA PHE A 96 26.29 -2.60 5.01
C PHE A 96 27.56 -1.83 4.64
N GLU A 97 28.59 -2.54 4.18
CA GLU A 97 29.96 -2.01 4.14
C GLU A 97 30.31 -1.10 2.95
N ASP A 98 29.42 -0.81 2.00
CA ASP A 98 29.81 0.07 0.89
C ASP A 98 28.64 0.81 0.23
N GLY A 99 28.86 2.09 -0.12
CA GLY A 99 27.95 2.92 -0.94
C GLY A 99 26.62 3.37 -0.34
N LEU A 100 26.31 3.01 0.92
CA LEU A 100 25.06 3.37 1.60
C LEU A 100 25.24 4.55 2.55
N VAL A 101 24.30 5.50 2.51
CA VAL A 101 24.28 6.70 3.35
C VAL A 101 23.17 6.56 4.39
N ARG A 102 23.54 6.43 5.67
CA ARG A 102 22.57 6.42 6.76
C ARG A 102 21.85 7.77 6.83
N LEU A 103 20.52 7.76 6.76
CA LEU A 103 19.70 8.95 6.95
C LEU A 103 19.62 9.33 8.42
N VAL A 104 19.54 10.64 8.68
CA VAL A 104 19.46 11.18 10.05
C VAL A 104 17.99 11.27 10.49
N GLU A 105 17.73 10.86 11.73
CA GLU A 105 16.39 10.99 12.32
C GLU A 105 15.98 12.47 12.43
N GLY A 106 14.74 12.79 12.04
CA GLY A 106 14.24 14.16 11.91
C GLY A 106 14.37 14.76 10.50
N GLU A 107 15.09 14.10 9.58
CA GLU A 107 15.02 14.47 8.16
C GLU A 107 13.65 14.07 7.58
N ARG A 108 13.08 14.92 6.71
CA ARG A 108 11.75 14.67 6.11
C ARG A 108 11.65 13.31 5.43
N VAL A 109 12.71 12.88 4.76
CA VAL A 109 12.75 11.59 4.05
C VAL A 109 12.74 10.43 5.05
N TYR A 110 13.58 10.50 6.09
CA TYR A 110 13.60 9.51 7.17
C TYR A 110 12.23 9.39 7.84
N ASP A 111 11.65 10.51 8.27
CA ASP A 111 10.38 10.54 8.99
C ASP A 111 9.23 10.05 8.11
N GLY A 112 9.24 10.40 6.81
CA GLY A 112 8.25 9.93 5.84
C GLY A 112 8.26 8.41 5.70
N ILE A 113 9.43 7.81 5.51
CA ILE A 113 9.59 6.36 5.34
C ILE A 113 9.26 5.65 6.66
N LYS A 114 9.80 6.12 7.80
CA LYS A 114 9.52 5.58 9.13
C LYS A 114 8.01 5.57 9.41
N ARG A 115 7.32 6.66 9.11
CA ARG A 115 5.87 6.78 9.30
C ARG A 115 5.10 5.76 8.47
N ARG A 116 5.44 5.55 7.20
CA ARG A 116 4.78 4.56 6.33
C ARG A 116 4.93 3.14 6.88
N VAL A 117 6.13 2.80 7.32
CA VAL A 117 6.39 1.50 7.97
C VAL A 117 5.56 1.36 9.24
N VAL A 118 5.65 2.31 10.17
CA VAL A 118 4.90 2.23 11.44
C VAL A 118 3.39 2.15 11.23
N LEU A 119 2.83 2.97 10.34
CA LEU A 119 1.39 2.96 10.03
C LEU A 119 0.95 1.65 9.38
N GLY A 120 1.72 1.14 8.43
CA GLY A 120 1.42 -0.10 7.73
C GLY A 120 1.28 -1.30 8.67
N PHE A 121 2.18 -1.41 9.65
CA PHE A 121 2.15 -2.47 10.65
C PHE A 121 1.10 -2.22 11.75
N SER A 122 0.95 -0.98 12.21
CA SER A 122 -0.03 -0.60 13.24
C SER A 122 -1.46 -0.85 12.79
N SER A 123 -1.74 -0.75 11.47
CA SER A 123 -3.05 -1.08 10.89
C SER A 123 -3.50 -2.53 11.12
N ARG A 124 -2.57 -3.40 11.52
CA ARG A 124 -2.75 -4.83 11.82
C ARG A 124 -2.43 -5.16 13.28
N GLY A 125 -2.29 -4.14 14.14
CA GLY A 125 -1.96 -4.30 15.55
C GLY A 125 -0.52 -4.74 15.82
N VAL A 126 0.38 -4.62 14.84
CA VAL A 126 1.78 -5.01 15.00
C VAL A 126 2.61 -3.79 15.36
N HIS A 127 3.28 -3.86 16.53
CA HIS A 127 4.26 -2.84 16.91
C HIS A 127 5.62 -3.17 16.29
N VAL A 128 6.24 -2.16 15.66
CA VAL A 128 7.57 -2.28 15.05
C VAL A 128 8.46 -1.13 15.50
N THR A 129 9.75 -1.40 15.60
CA THR A 129 10.77 -0.39 15.90
C THR A 129 11.70 -0.27 14.71
N VAL A 130 11.64 0.85 14.00
CA VAL A 130 12.62 1.17 12.95
C VAL A 130 13.93 1.54 13.62
N VAL A 131 14.99 0.82 13.28
CA VAL A 131 16.34 0.97 13.86
C VAL A 131 17.18 1.93 13.02
N GLY A 132 16.98 1.91 11.70
CA GLY A 132 17.61 2.89 10.83
C GLY A 132 17.21 2.71 9.37
N ILE A 133 17.45 3.78 8.61
CA ILE A 133 17.13 3.87 7.19
C ILE A 133 18.39 4.29 6.45
N ASP A 134 18.80 3.50 5.48
CA ASP A 134 19.98 3.75 4.66
C ASP A 134 19.54 4.05 3.23
N ARG A 135 20.08 5.11 2.63
CA ARG A 135 19.86 5.47 1.24
C ARG A 135 20.95 4.88 0.37
N ASN A 136 20.57 4.26 -0.73
CA ASN A 136 21.52 3.83 -1.76
C ASN A 136 22.14 5.06 -2.43
N GLY A 137 23.46 5.22 -2.27
CA GLY A 137 24.21 6.31 -2.90
C GLY A 137 24.53 6.05 -4.37
N PHE A 138 24.27 4.84 -4.88
CA PHE A 138 24.57 4.43 -6.26
C PHE A 138 26.03 4.71 -6.67
N GLY A 139 26.95 4.56 -5.72
CA GLY A 139 28.38 4.75 -5.94
C GLY A 139 28.99 3.74 -6.91
N GLY A 140 30.11 4.11 -7.52
CA GLY A 140 30.84 3.28 -8.48
C GLY A 140 30.12 3.08 -9.82
N VAL A 141 30.82 2.42 -10.76
CA VAL A 141 30.35 2.23 -12.14
C VAL A 141 29.00 1.51 -12.19
N ARG A 142 28.82 0.49 -11.35
CA ARG A 142 27.61 -0.33 -11.36
C ARG A 142 26.41 0.40 -10.77
N GLY A 143 26.56 1.10 -9.64
CA GLY A 143 25.49 1.91 -9.06
C GLY A 143 25.01 2.98 -10.05
N GLN A 144 25.97 3.64 -10.71
CA GLN A 144 25.68 4.60 -11.79
C GLN A 144 24.96 3.95 -12.98
N ALA A 145 25.35 2.74 -13.39
CA ALA A 145 24.69 2.01 -14.46
C ALA A 145 23.23 1.68 -14.09
N ILE A 146 22.96 1.15 -12.90
CA ILE A 146 21.60 0.83 -12.43
C ILE A 146 20.73 2.10 -12.41
N SER A 147 21.23 3.18 -11.81
CA SER A 147 20.50 4.45 -11.73
C SER A 147 20.26 5.07 -13.11
N SER A 148 21.26 5.03 -13.99
CA SER A 148 21.15 5.56 -15.35
C SER A 148 20.20 4.75 -16.22
N SER A 149 20.26 3.41 -16.15
CA SER A 149 19.33 2.53 -16.84
C SER A 149 17.90 2.81 -16.40
N PHE A 150 17.63 2.86 -15.10
CA PHE A 150 16.30 3.20 -14.60
C PHE A 150 15.79 4.54 -15.14
N ARG A 151 16.65 5.57 -15.16
CA ARG A 151 16.30 6.89 -15.73
C ARG A 151 15.94 6.81 -17.21
N ILE A 152 16.71 6.07 -18.01
CA ILE A 152 16.45 5.90 -19.44
C ILE A 152 15.10 5.20 -19.68
N TYR A 153 14.85 4.09 -18.96
CA TYR A 153 13.59 3.35 -19.10
C TYR A 153 12.39 4.15 -18.57
N SER A 154 12.58 4.95 -17.53
CA SER A 154 11.55 5.89 -17.04
C SER A 154 11.15 6.87 -18.13
N GLN A 155 12.12 7.49 -18.81
CA GLN A 155 11.87 8.44 -19.90
C GLN A 155 11.19 7.77 -21.10
N ALA A 156 11.69 6.60 -21.53
CA ALA A 156 11.07 5.84 -22.60
C ALA A 156 9.62 5.43 -22.27
N MET A 157 9.32 5.16 -20.99
CA MET A 157 7.95 4.83 -20.56
C MET A 157 7.02 6.04 -20.58
N GLU A 158 7.52 7.23 -20.22
CA GLU A 158 6.77 8.49 -20.37
C GLU A 158 6.49 8.79 -21.84
N GLU A 159 7.41 8.50 -22.75
CA GLU A 159 7.19 8.63 -24.19
C GLU A 159 6.13 7.63 -24.69
N LYS A 160 6.15 6.37 -24.21
CA LYS A 160 5.20 5.32 -24.59
C LYS A 160 3.77 5.61 -24.14
N LEU A 161 3.57 6.09 -22.91
CA LEU A 161 2.25 6.22 -22.29
C LEU A 161 1.67 7.64 -22.28
N GLY A 162 2.48 8.61 -22.68
CA GLY A 162 2.13 10.03 -22.70
C GLY A 162 2.92 10.84 -21.67
N PRO A 163 3.18 12.13 -21.94
CA PRO A 163 4.09 12.95 -21.14
C PRO A 163 3.82 12.90 -19.65
N GLY A 164 4.85 12.53 -18.87
CA GLY A 164 4.80 12.48 -17.41
C GLY A 164 4.09 11.26 -16.80
N ASN A 165 3.71 10.25 -17.61
CA ASN A 165 3.00 9.08 -17.11
C ASN A 165 3.80 7.76 -17.27
N ALA A 166 4.92 7.60 -16.55
CA ALA A 166 5.60 6.30 -16.46
C ALA A 166 4.95 5.31 -15.47
N ASN A 167 3.87 5.71 -14.78
CA ASN A 167 3.27 4.95 -13.67
C ASN A 167 4.33 4.47 -12.65
N ILE A 168 5.20 5.39 -12.20
CA ILE A 168 6.23 5.07 -11.22
C ILE A 168 5.62 5.04 -9.82
N LYS A 169 5.88 3.95 -9.09
CA LYS A 169 5.42 3.77 -7.72
C LYS A 169 6.58 3.41 -6.80
N TYR A 170 6.44 3.78 -5.53
CA TYR A 170 7.27 3.17 -4.49
C TYR A 170 6.66 1.83 -4.08
N ALA A 171 7.52 0.83 -3.88
CA ALA A 171 7.10 -0.51 -3.49
C ALA A 171 8.11 -1.18 -2.55
N TRP A 172 7.61 -2.06 -1.69
CA TRP A 172 8.38 -2.80 -0.71
C TRP A 172 8.80 -4.16 -1.24
N TYR A 173 10.01 -4.56 -0.89
CA TYR A 173 10.53 -5.91 -1.07
C TYR A 173 11.19 -6.35 0.25
N GLY A 174 10.91 -7.57 0.71
CA GLY A 174 11.47 -8.08 1.96
C GLY A 174 12.21 -9.38 1.74
N ALA A 175 13.41 -9.47 2.30
CA ALA A 175 14.36 -10.54 2.06
C ALA A 175 15.36 -10.66 3.23
N SER A 176 16.32 -11.57 3.13
CA SER A 176 17.43 -11.62 4.10
C SER A 176 18.37 -10.41 3.94
N LYS A 177 19.20 -10.15 4.95
CA LYS A 177 20.24 -9.13 4.90
C LYS A 177 21.17 -9.33 3.70
N ASP A 178 21.63 -10.56 3.50
CA ASP A 178 22.56 -10.93 2.42
C ASP A 178 21.92 -10.76 1.03
N GLU A 179 20.64 -11.09 0.89
CA GLU A 179 19.91 -10.91 -0.36
C GLU A 179 19.70 -9.43 -0.68
N ILE A 180 19.36 -8.60 0.31
CA ILE A 180 19.26 -7.14 0.12
C ILE A 180 20.62 -6.53 -0.20
N ALA A 181 21.69 -6.94 0.49
CA ALA A 181 23.05 -6.51 0.17
C ALA A 181 23.43 -6.90 -1.27
N HIS A 182 23.14 -8.13 -1.66
CA HIS A 182 23.36 -8.61 -3.02
C HIS A 182 22.58 -7.76 -4.04
N ILE A 183 21.30 -7.48 -3.81
CA ILE A 183 20.46 -6.66 -4.71
C ILE A 183 21.03 -5.25 -4.87
N VAL A 184 21.45 -4.63 -3.78
CA VAL A 184 22.03 -3.27 -3.81
C VAL A 184 23.33 -3.25 -4.62
N SER A 185 24.16 -4.28 -4.49
CA SER A 185 25.47 -4.34 -5.15
C SER A 185 25.44 -4.94 -6.57
N HIS A 186 24.44 -5.75 -6.92
CA HIS A 186 24.43 -6.55 -8.17
C HIS A 186 23.11 -6.44 -8.95
N GLY A 187 22.09 -5.78 -8.41
CA GLY A 187 20.74 -5.82 -8.94
C GLY A 187 19.98 -7.08 -8.54
N PHE A 188 18.72 -7.16 -8.96
CA PHE A 188 17.92 -8.34 -8.79
C PHE A 188 18.48 -9.48 -9.65
N CYS A 189 18.53 -10.68 -9.08
CA CYS A 189 18.97 -11.88 -9.78
C CYS A 189 17.88 -12.94 -9.68
N HIS A 190 17.62 -13.62 -10.78
CA HIS A 190 16.77 -14.80 -10.80
C HIS A 190 17.62 -16.01 -10.36
N CYS A 191 18.02 -16.07 -9.10
CA CYS A 191 18.63 -17.29 -8.57
C CYS A 191 17.53 -18.36 -8.50
N GLY A 192 17.73 -19.51 -9.16
CA GLY A 192 16.75 -20.58 -9.44
C GLY A 192 16.07 -21.26 -8.24
N VAL A 193 16.16 -20.67 -7.06
CA VAL A 193 15.38 -20.99 -5.86
C VAL A 193 14.39 -19.84 -5.64
N SER A 194 13.40 -19.69 -6.52
CA SER A 194 12.35 -18.71 -6.27
C SER A 194 11.61 -19.09 -4.98
N ARG A 195 11.71 -18.22 -3.95
CA ARG A 195 10.82 -18.28 -2.77
C ARG A 195 9.35 -18.08 -3.15
N ASN A 196 9.11 -17.55 -4.36
CA ASN A 196 7.82 -17.41 -5.02
C ASN A 196 7.56 -18.55 -6.03
N LYS A 197 7.96 -19.79 -5.75
CA LYS A 197 7.44 -20.94 -6.52
C LYS A 197 5.91 -20.96 -6.39
N GLY A 198 5.22 -20.48 -7.44
CA GLY A 198 3.82 -20.80 -7.71
C GLY A 198 2.76 -19.75 -7.41
N SER A 199 3.09 -18.48 -7.10
CA SER A 199 2.04 -17.46 -6.93
C SER A 199 1.79 -16.59 -8.15
N PHE A 200 2.75 -15.89 -8.77
CA PHE A 200 2.42 -14.94 -9.86
C PHE A 200 3.46 -14.89 -10.99
N GLY A 201 3.95 -16.06 -11.46
CA GLY A 201 4.94 -16.13 -12.53
C GLY A 201 6.39 -15.92 -12.10
N GLY A 202 7.30 -15.96 -13.08
CA GLY A 202 8.73 -15.66 -12.96
C GLY A 202 9.00 -14.16 -12.96
N GLY A 203 8.83 -13.54 -11.80
CA GLY A 203 9.11 -12.11 -11.59
C GLY A 203 9.36 -11.76 -10.12
N VAL A 204 9.80 -10.53 -9.90
CA VAL A 204 9.94 -9.95 -8.55
C VAL A 204 8.57 -9.44 -8.11
N CYS A 205 8.07 -9.98 -6.99
CA CYS A 205 6.84 -9.51 -6.36
C CYS A 205 7.17 -8.44 -5.32
N LEU A 206 6.57 -7.26 -5.44
CA LEU A 206 6.69 -6.16 -4.49
C LEU A 206 5.31 -5.78 -3.94
N SER A 207 5.25 -5.31 -2.70
CA SER A 207 4.01 -4.79 -2.10
C SER A 207 3.91 -3.27 -2.27
N PRO A 208 2.71 -2.68 -2.46
CA PRO A 208 2.54 -1.23 -2.50
C PRO A 208 3.08 -0.51 -1.27
N VAL A 209 3.48 0.75 -1.41
CA VAL A 209 4.09 1.57 -0.33
C VAL A 209 3.27 1.63 0.97
N ASP A 210 1.94 1.50 0.89
CA ASP A 210 1.04 1.55 2.04
C ASP A 210 0.80 0.17 2.70
N SER A 211 1.39 -0.90 2.14
CA SER A 211 1.20 -2.29 2.57
C SER A 211 2.54 -3.01 2.86
N PRO A 212 3.43 -2.47 3.71
CA PRO A 212 4.75 -3.06 3.97
C PRO A 212 4.72 -4.42 4.66
N LEU A 213 3.63 -4.76 5.37
CA LEU A 213 3.56 -5.96 6.22
C LEU A 213 3.74 -7.25 5.41
N GLU A 214 3.19 -7.33 4.20
CA GLU A 214 3.27 -8.55 3.40
C GLU A 214 4.71 -8.82 2.95
N SER A 215 5.41 -7.80 2.42
CA SER A 215 6.83 -7.91 2.11
C SER A 215 7.66 -8.22 3.35
N ALA A 216 7.33 -7.62 4.49
CA ALA A 216 8.03 -7.85 5.74
C ALA A 216 7.94 -9.31 6.22
N CYS A 217 6.88 -10.04 5.88
CA CYS A 217 6.77 -11.47 6.19
C CYS A 217 7.80 -12.32 5.45
N ASN A 218 8.34 -11.82 4.33
CA ASN A 218 9.42 -12.48 3.58
C ASN A 218 10.82 -12.14 4.12
N SER A 219 10.94 -11.12 4.98
CA SER A 219 12.22 -10.79 5.63
C SER A 219 12.66 -11.91 6.58
N VAL A 220 13.97 -12.10 6.68
CA VAL A 220 14.60 -13.04 7.63
C VAL A 220 15.23 -12.24 8.76
N VAL A 221 15.10 -12.73 9.99
CA VAL A 221 15.75 -12.11 11.17
C VAL A 221 17.24 -12.45 11.11
N ASP A 222 18.11 -11.46 11.26
CA ASP A 222 19.56 -11.67 11.35
C ASP A 222 20.02 -11.95 12.80
N GLU A 223 21.33 -12.13 12.96
CA GLU A 223 21.97 -12.40 14.26
C GLU A 223 21.73 -11.29 15.31
N ASP A 224 21.48 -10.05 14.87
CA ASP A 224 21.23 -8.89 15.74
C ASP A 224 19.73 -8.70 16.07
N GLY A 225 18.90 -9.63 15.62
CA GLY A 225 17.45 -9.58 15.76
C GLY A 225 16.77 -8.58 14.82
N LEU A 226 17.46 -8.14 13.76
CA LEU A 226 16.97 -7.18 12.78
C LEU A 226 16.34 -7.87 11.57
N ARG A 227 15.35 -7.20 11.00
CA ARG A 227 14.72 -7.52 9.72
C ARG A 227 14.96 -6.37 8.76
N TYR A 228 14.90 -6.68 7.48
CA TYR A 228 15.23 -5.75 6.41
C TYR A 228 14.11 -5.66 5.38
N LEU A 229 13.79 -4.43 5.00
CA LEU A 229 12.92 -4.09 3.88
C LEU A 229 13.69 -3.21 2.91
N LEU A 230 13.51 -3.45 1.63
CA LEU A 230 13.97 -2.61 0.54
C LEU A 230 12.78 -1.80 0.01
N LEU A 231 12.91 -0.48 0.02
CA LEU A 231 11.99 0.45 -0.64
C LEU A 231 12.58 0.83 -1.99
N SER A 232 11.87 0.46 -3.05
CA SER A 232 12.31 0.69 -4.42
C SER A 232 11.35 1.61 -5.17
N ARG A 233 11.88 2.37 -6.13
CA ARG A 233 11.04 2.94 -7.20
C ARG A 233 10.84 1.88 -8.27
N VAL A 234 9.62 1.76 -8.76
CA VAL A 234 9.21 0.75 -9.72
C VAL A 234 8.47 1.41 -10.87
N ILE A 235 8.94 1.20 -12.10
CA ILE A 235 8.21 1.57 -13.33
C ILE A 235 7.19 0.47 -13.60
N LEU A 236 5.90 0.76 -13.43
CA LEU A 236 4.85 -0.22 -13.70
C LEU A 236 4.33 -0.15 -15.14
N GLY A 237 4.44 1.01 -15.80
CA GLY A 237 3.85 1.21 -17.12
C GLY A 237 2.36 0.83 -17.15
N LYS A 238 1.93 0.16 -18.22
CA LYS A 238 0.61 -0.44 -18.34
C LYS A 238 0.59 -1.83 -17.70
N THR A 239 -0.30 -2.01 -16.72
CA THR A 239 -0.35 -3.23 -15.92
C THR A 239 -1.35 -4.26 -16.44
N GLU A 240 -0.99 -5.53 -16.44
CA GLU A 240 -1.91 -6.65 -16.68
C GLU A 240 -2.33 -7.36 -15.38
N LEU A 241 -3.47 -8.04 -15.41
CA LEU A 241 -3.89 -8.90 -14.30
C LEU A 241 -3.15 -10.23 -14.36
N VAL A 242 -2.38 -10.55 -13.31
CA VAL A 242 -1.66 -11.82 -13.19
C VAL A 242 -2.41 -12.71 -12.20
N GLN A 243 -2.82 -13.89 -12.68
CA GLN A 243 -3.53 -14.85 -11.84
C GLN A 243 -2.57 -15.65 -10.95
N ILE A 244 -3.11 -16.10 -9.81
CA ILE A 244 -2.36 -16.98 -8.92
C ILE A 244 -2.04 -18.29 -9.65
N GLY A 245 -0.78 -18.72 -9.62
CA GLY A 245 -0.31 -19.92 -10.31
C GLY A 245 0.17 -19.69 -11.75
N SER A 246 0.22 -18.44 -12.22
CA SER A 246 0.81 -18.11 -13.53
C SER A 246 2.27 -18.57 -13.62
N GLU A 247 2.68 -19.00 -14.82
CA GLU A 247 4.06 -19.34 -15.18
C GLU A 247 4.72 -18.24 -16.04
N GLN A 248 4.04 -17.10 -16.26
CA GLN A 248 4.56 -16.00 -17.07
C GLN A 248 5.87 -15.45 -16.52
N CYS A 249 6.87 -15.25 -17.38
CA CYS A 249 8.16 -14.63 -17.02
C CYS A 249 8.39 -13.27 -17.71
N HIS A 250 7.42 -12.84 -18.51
CA HIS A 250 7.38 -11.63 -19.33
C HIS A 250 5.91 -11.23 -19.55
N PRO A 251 5.63 -10.02 -20.08
CA PRO A 251 4.26 -9.59 -20.35
C PRO A 251 3.51 -10.53 -21.29
N SER A 252 2.19 -10.65 -21.16
CA SER A 252 1.37 -11.47 -22.09
C SER A 252 1.31 -10.92 -23.52
N SER A 253 1.50 -9.62 -23.68
CA SER A 253 1.58 -8.93 -24.98
C SER A 253 2.41 -7.66 -24.86
N GLU A 254 2.77 -7.05 -25.99
CA GLU A 254 3.55 -5.79 -26.04
C GLU A 254 2.81 -4.58 -25.46
N GLU A 255 1.48 -4.72 -25.28
CA GLU A 255 0.64 -3.70 -24.66
C GLU A 255 0.95 -3.54 -23.16
N PHE A 256 1.45 -4.58 -22.50
CA PHE A 256 1.68 -4.60 -21.06
C PHE A 256 3.17 -4.52 -20.72
N ASP A 257 3.46 -3.96 -19.54
CA ASP A 257 4.82 -3.73 -19.05
C ASP A 257 5.09 -4.48 -17.74
N SER A 258 4.09 -4.54 -16.85
CA SER A 258 4.18 -5.22 -15.55
C SER A 258 2.85 -5.86 -15.14
N GLY A 259 2.87 -6.65 -14.07
CA GLY A 259 1.69 -7.35 -13.56
C GLY A 259 1.15 -6.81 -12.24
N VAL A 260 -0.14 -7.00 -12.01
CA VAL A 260 -0.82 -6.78 -10.72
C VAL A 260 -1.74 -7.94 -10.38
N ASP A 261 -1.98 -8.18 -9.09
CA ASP A 261 -2.92 -9.19 -8.62
C ASP A 261 -4.40 -8.72 -8.66
N ASN A 262 -4.62 -7.40 -8.68
CA ASN A 262 -5.94 -6.77 -8.80
C ASN A 262 -5.82 -5.42 -9.51
N LEU A 263 -6.61 -5.19 -10.56
CA LEU A 263 -6.54 -3.96 -11.36
C LEU A 263 -7.04 -2.70 -10.62
N SER A 264 -8.00 -2.85 -9.70
CA SER A 264 -8.63 -1.71 -9.01
C SER A 264 -7.92 -1.35 -7.71
N ALA A 265 -7.43 -2.35 -6.98
CA ALA A 265 -6.73 -2.19 -5.72
C ALA A 265 -5.58 -3.21 -5.62
N PRO A 266 -4.44 -2.95 -6.32
CA PRO A 266 -3.31 -3.87 -6.33
C PRO A 266 -2.80 -4.13 -4.91
N GLY A 267 -2.73 -5.41 -4.52
CA GLY A 267 -2.01 -5.87 -3.34
C GLY A 267 -0.56 -6.22 -3.66
N LYS A 268 -0.25 -6.52 -4.93
CA LYS A 268 1.07 -6.88 -5.42
C LYS A 268 1.36 -6.26 -6.77
N TYR A 269 2.62 -5.87 -6.92
CA TYR A 269 3.22 -5.53 -8.20
C TYR A 269 4.17 -6.66 -8.60
N ILE A 270 4.10 -7.08 -9.86
CA ILE A 270 4.94 -8.11 -10.43
C ILE A 270 5.78 -7.46 -11.53
N VAL A 271 7.09 -7.38 -11.31
CA VAL A 271 8.02 -6.96 -12.36
C VAL A 271 8.69 -8.20 -12.92
N TRP A 272 8.59 -8.37 -14.22
CA TRP A 272 9.07 -9.55 -14.92
C TRP A 272 10.59 -9.71 -14.81
N SER A 273 11.05 -10.97 -14.83
CA SER A 273 12.48 -11.28 -14.76
C SER A 273 13.30 -10.61 -15.87
N THR A 274 12.69 -10.42 -17.05
CA THR A 274 13.30 -9.76 -18.21
C THR A 274 13.51 -8.25 -18.02
N SER A 275 12.79 -7.62 -17.09
CA SER A 275 12.79 -6.16 -16.90
C SER A 275 13.15 -5.71 -15.48
N MET A 276 13.32 -6.63 -14.52
CA MET A 276 13.54 -6.31 -13.10
C MET A 276 14.72 -5.36 -12.84
N ASN A 277 15.82 -5.46 -13.59
CA ASN A 277 17.02 -4.63 -13.40
C ASN A 277 16.96 -3.26 -14.07
N THR A 278 15.97 -3.04 -14.94
CA THR A 278 15.73 -1.75 -15.59
C THR A 278 14.53 -1.02 -15.00
N HIS A 279 13.56 -1.76 -14.45
CA HIS A 279 12.30 -1.23 -13.94
C HIS A 279 12.23 -1.14 -12.42
N ILE A 280 13.21 -1.67 -11.69
CA ILE A 280 13.28 -1.54 -10.23
C ILE A 280 14.57 -0.83 -9.85
N LEU A 281 14.45 0.25 -9.07
CA LEU A 281 15.56 0.97 -8.49
C LEU A 281 15.56 0.83 -6.95
N PRO A 282 16.47 0.02 -6.38
CA PRO A 282 16.67 -0.11 -4.92
C PRO A 282 17.15 1.22 -4.31
N GLU A 283 16.27 1.96 -3.64
CA GLU A 283 16.61 3.33 -3.18
C GLU A 283 16.85 3.43 -1.67
N PHE A 284 16.06 2.76 -0.84
CA PHE A 284 16.25 2.79 0.62
C PHE A 284 16.18 1.41 1.23
N ILE A 285 16.99 1.17 2.26
CA ILE A 285 16.96 -0.01 3.10
C ILE A 285 16.45 0.40 4.48
N VAL A 286 15.44 -0.30 4.98
CA VAL A 286 14.88 -0.10 6.31
C VAL A 286 15.25 -1.30 7.18
N SER A 287 16.01 -1.05 8.23
CA SER A 287 16.30 -2.01 9.29
C SER A 287 15.31 -1.82 10.44
N PHE A 288 14.67 -2.90 10.89
CA PHE A 288 13.64 -2.82 11.92
C PHE A 288 13.56 -4.08 12.78
N ARG A 289 12.97 -3.94 13.97
CA ARG A 289 12.59 -5.05 14.85
C ARG A 289 11.08 -5.22 14.85
N ALA A 290 10.64 -6.48 14.82
CA ALA A 290 9.23 -6.87 14.87
C ALA A 290 9.07 -8.22 15.59
N PRO A 291 7.87 -8.57 16.07
CA PRO A 291 7.60 -9.86 16.67
C PRO A 291 7.99 -11.04 15.76
N SER A 292 8.44 -12.15 16.36
CA SER A 292 8.88 -13.34 15.62
C SER A 292 7.76 -13.99 14.79
N CYS A 293 6.50 -13.89 15.23
CA CYS A 293 5.32 -14.45 14.55
C CYS A 293 4.71 -13.52 13.47
N LEU A 294 5.53 -12.72 12.79
CA LEU A 294 5.07 -11.68 11.85
C LEU A 294 4.11 -12.21 10.76
N ALA A 295 4.39 -13.39 10.19
CA ALA A 295 3.55 -14.03 9.18
C ALA A 295 2.13 -14.37 9.67
N GLY A 296 1.95 -14.58 10.97
CA GLY A 296 0.64 -14.79 11.57
C GLY A 296 -0.26 -13.56 11.41
N PHE A 297 0.30 -12.35 11.58
CA PHE A 297 -0.46 -11.10 11.50
C PHE A 297 -0.92 -10.74 10.08
N ALA A 298 -0.20 -11.19 9.04
CA ALA A 298 -0.63 -11.00 7.65
C ALA A 298 -1.84 -11.88 7.28
N ARG A 299 -1.94 -13.07 7.88
CA ARG A 299 -3.02 -14.05 7.62
C ARG A 299 -4.28 -13.80 8.45
N MET A 300 -4.18 -13.02 9.51
CA MET A 300 -5.36 -12.63 10.29
C MET A 300 -6.28 -11.73 9.45
N PRO A 301 -7.61 -11.92 9.52
CA PRO A 301 -8.55 -10.93 9.04
C PRO A 301 -8.13 -9.58 9.60
N LYS A 302 -8.09 -8.55 8.75
CA LYS A 302 -7.77 -7.19 9.22
C LYS A 302 -8.70 -6.96 10.42
N PRO A 303 -8.18 -6.66 11.62
CA PRO A 303 -9.07 -6.28 12.71
C PRO A 303 -9.96 -5.19 12.12
N PRO A 304 -11.29 -5.23 12.32
CA PRO A 304 -12.15 -4.14 11.88
C PRO A 304 -11.44 -2.86 12.27
N ASN A 305 -11.26 -1.89 11.35
CA ASN A 305 -10.48 -0.68 11.63
C ASN A 305 -11.08 -0.05 12.90
N ILE A 306 -10.52 -0.35 14.06
CA ILE A 306 -10.87 0.21 15.35
C ILE A 306 -9.81 1.29 15.52
N PRO A 307 -10.12 2.54 15.21
CA PRO A 307 -9.12 3.58 15.31
C PRO A 307 -8.90 3.85 16.81
N THR A 308 -7.64 3.95 17.22
CA THR A 308 -7.16 3.96 18.62
C THR A 308 -7.48 5.25 19.41
N SER A 309 -8.41 6.08 18.94
CA SER A 309 -8.89 7.30 19.63
C SER A 309 -10.33 7.09 20.08
N THR A 310 -10.69 7.40 21.33
CA THR A 310 -12.05 7.23 21.87
C THR A 310 -13.13 7.90 21.00
N TRP A 311 -13.75 7.11 20.13
CA TRP A 311 -14.84 7.48 19.24
C TRP A 311 -16.11 7.77 20.02
N MET A 312 -16.90 8.76 19.59
CA MET A 312 -18.21 9.04 20.18
C MET A 312 -19.24 8.03 19.64
N PRO A 313 -19.85 7.16 20.47
CA PRO A 313 -20.89 6.23 20.04
C PRO A 313 -22.12 6.95 19.44
N PHE A 314 -22.86 6.28 18.53
CA PHE A 314 -24.08 6.86 17.94
C PHE A 314 -25.16 7.16 18.98
N THR A 315 -25.22 6.36 20.05
CA THR A 315 -26.06 6.60 21.23
C THR A 315 -25.77 7.97 21.86
N ILE A 316 -24.48 8.29 22.05
CA ILE A 316 -24.04 9.57 22.60
C ILE A 316 -24.30 10.70 21.61
N LEU A 317 -24.00 10.49 20.31
CA LEU A 317 -24.30 11.47 19.27
C LEU A 317 -25.78 11.87 19.29
N ILE A 318 -26.68 10.88 19.28
CA ILE A 318 -28.12 11.12 19.27
C ILE A 318 -28.60 11.79 20.55
N SER A 319 -27.98 11.51 21.71
CA SER A 319 -28.32 12.20 22.96
C SER A 319 -27.91 13.67 22.99
N GLU A 320 -26.96 14.08 22.15
CA GLU A 320 -26.44 15.46 22.09
C GLU A 320 -27.15 16.33 21.04
N LEU A 321 -27.70 15.72 19.99
CA LEU A 321 -28.46 16.42 18.94
C LEU A 321 -29.72 17.19 19.40
N PRO A 322 -30.45 16.83 20.48
CA PRO A 322 -31.57 17.61 21.00
C PRO A 322 -31.22 19.06 21.34
N LYS A 323 -29.94 19.35 21.64
CA LYS A 323 -29.46 20.71 21.94
C LYS A 323 -29.44 21.63 20.71
N PHE A 324 -29.52 21.06 19.51
CA PHE A 324 -29.28 21.78 18.25
C PHE A 324 -30.33 21.53 17.17
N LEU A 325 -31.16 20.49 17.29
CA LEU A 325 -32.15 20.09 16.28
C LEU A 325 -33.59 20.12 16.82
N PRO A 326 -34.60 20.37 15.95
CA PRO A 326 -36.00 20.28 16.33
C PRO A 326 -36.40 18.88 16.85
N PRO A 327 -37.35 18.79 17.81
CA PRO A 327 -37.75 17.52 18.43
C PRO A 327 -38.19 16.44 17.43
N HIS A 328 -38.89 16.83 16.37
CA HIS A 328 -39.32 15.92 15.31
C HIS A 328 -38.13 15.29 14.56
N THR A 329 -37.09 16.06 14.25
CA THR A 329 -35.89 15.58 13.57
C THR A 329 -35.11 14.62 14.45
N VAL A 330 -34.99 14.94 15.75
CA VAL A 330 -34.33 14.06 16.74
C VAL A 330 -35.10 12.76 16.92
N SER A 331 -36.43 12.82 17.00
CA SER A 331 -37.29 11.62 17.09
C SER A 331 -37.11 10.72 15.87
N LEU A 332 -37.01 11.31 14.67
CA LEU A 332 -36.79 10.57 13.44
C LEU A 332 -35.41 9.90 13.42
N LEU A 333 -34.35 10.62 13.85
CA LEU A 333 -33.00 10.06 13.95
C LEU A 333 -32.92 8.95 15.00
N SER A 334 -33.64 9.09 16.11
CA SER A 334 -33.75 8.05 17.15
C SER A 334 -34.43 6.79 16.60
N LYS A 335 -35.49 6.95 15.80
CA LYS A 335 -36.15 5.83 15.12
C LYS A 335 -35.19 5.09 14.18
N TYR A 336 -34.49 5.80 13.30
CA TYR A 336 -33.52 5.18 12.38
C TYR A 336 -32.34 4.53 13.12
N HIS A 337 -31.97 5.04 14.28
CA HIS A 337 -30.95 4.42 15.11
C HIS A 337 -31.40 3.09 15.72
N GLU A 338 -32.66 2.99 16.14
CA GLU A 338 -33.23 1.70 16.56
C GLU A 338 -33.33 0.72 15.38
N GLU A 339 -33.74 1.18 14.19
CA GLU A 339 -33.71 0.35 12.97
C GLU A 339 -32.30 -0.13 12.62
N PHE A 340 -31.28 0.70 12.85
CA PHE A 340 -29.87 0.32 12.70
C PHE A 340 -29.44 -0.73 13.73
N LYS A 341 -29.81 -0.57 15.02
CA LYS A 341 -29.54 -1.57 16.07
C LYS A 341 -30.22 -2.90 15.78
N GLU A 342 -31.42 -2.86 15.23
CA GLU A 342 -32.19 -4.02 14.78
C GLU A 342 -31.70 -4.60 13.43
N LYS A 343 -30.64 -4.04 12.84
CA LYS A 343 -30.04 -4.45 11.55
C LYS A 343 -30.99 -4.37 10.35
N LYS A 344 -32.03 -3.54 10.43
CA LYS A 344 -32.97 -3.28 9.34
C LYS A 344 -32.39 -2.35 8.27
N ILE A 345 -31.47 -1.47 8.68
CA ILE A 345 -30.71 -0.59 7.79
C ILE A 345 -29.22 -0.79 8.01
N SER A 346 -28.44 -0.63 6.94
CA SER A 346 -26.99 -0.70 7.01
C SER A 346 -26.42 0.55 7.68
N ARG A 347 -25.18 0.40 8.15
CA ARG A 347 -24.39 1.49 8.73
C ARG A 347 -24.27 2.68 7.79
N ASN A 348 -24.00 2.44 6.51
CA ASN A 348 -23.81 3.50 5.52
C ASN A 348 -25.12 4.26 5.28
N GLU A 349 -26.25 3.54 5.20
CA GLU A 349 -27.56 4.16 5.08
C GLU A 349 -27.88 5.04 6.29
N PHE A 350 -27.61 4.55 7.50
CA PHE A 350 -27.81 5.34 8.72
C PHE A 350 -26.92 6.59 8.76
N ILE A 351 -25.65 6.49 8.34
CA ILE A 351 -24.74 7.64 8.23
C ILE A 351 -25.27 8.66 7.23
N GLN A 352 -25.75 8.23 6.06
CA GLN A 352 -26.29 9.15 5.06
C GLN A 352 -27.54 9.87 5.58
N ILE A 353 -28.42 9.16 6.30
CA ILE A 353 -29.58 9.76 6.96
C ILE A 353 -29.15 10.80 8.00
N LEU A 354 -28.17 10.48 8.85
CA LEU A 354 -27.63 11.41 9.85
C LEU A 354 -27.08 12.68 9.21
N ARG A 355 -26.26 12.55 8.17
CA ARG A 355 -25.67 13.68 7.44
C ARG A 355 -26.73 14.53 6.77
N HIS A 356 -27.71 13.89 6.15
CA HIS A 356 -28.80 14.59 5.46
C HIS A 356 -29.73 15.34 6.42
N LYS A 357 -30.00 14.79 7.62
CA LYS A 357 -30.95 15.38 8.58
C LYS A 357 -30.32 16.36 9.57
N ALA A 358 -29.07 16.11 10.00
CA ALA A 358 -28.39 16.96 10.97
C ALA A 358 -27.41 17.96 10.31
N GLY A 359 -26.85 17.63 9.15
CA GLY A 359 -25.82 18.42 8.48
C GLY A 359 -24.40 18.14 9.00
N ASP A 360 -23.44 18.10 8.07
CA ASP A 360 -22.04 17.73 8.37
C ASP A 360 -21.35 18.73 9.32
N GLU A 361 -21.67 20.03 9.22
CA GLU A 361 -21.08 21.06 10.07
C GLU A 361 -21.48 20.91 11.54
N LEU A 362 -22.76 20.68 11.81
CA LEU A 362 -23.28 20.48 13.16
C LEU A 362 -22.69 19.21 13.77
N LEU A 363 -22.72 18.10 13.03
CA LEU A 363 -22.15 16.85 13.48
C LEU A 363 -20.66 17.01 13.82
N THR A 364 -19.92 17.72 12.98
CA THR A 364 -18.50 18.04 13.21
C THR A 364 -18.31 18.83 14.50
N SER A 365 -19.17 19.81 14.77
CA SER A 365 -19.11 20.64 15.99
C SER A 365 -19.34 19.81 17.25
N VAL A 366 -20.40 18.99 17.28
CA VAL A 366 -20.74 18.11 18.41
C VAL A 366 -19.64 17.08 18.69
N ILE A 367 -19.06 16.51 17.63
CA ILE A 367 -17.95 15.57 17.76
C ILE A 367 -16.70 16.26 18.31
N LYS A 368 -16.41 17.49 17.89
CA LYS A 368 -15.26 18.27 18.39
C LYS A 368 -15.43 18.64 19.86
N SER A 369 -16.62 19.07 20.29
CA SER A 369 -16.89 19.40 21.69
C SER A 369 -16.75 18.17 22.59
N TYR A 370 -17.31 17.02 22.19
CA TYR A 370 -17.19 15.76 22.93
C TYR A 370 -15.73 15.36 23.17
N ARG A 371 -14.85 15.59 22.19
CA ARG A 371 -13.41 15.31 22.32
C ARG A 371 -12.71 16.28 23.28
N ALA A 372 -13.07 17.56 23.26
CA ALA A 372 -12.50 18.56 24.15
C ALA A 372 -12.84 18.25 25.62
N GLU A 373 -14.05 17.79 25.89
CA GLU A 373 -14.50 17.40 27.24
C GLU A 373 -13.85 16.10 27.73
N LYS A 374 -13.64 15.11 26.85
CA LYS A 374 -13.00 13.83 27.20
C LYS A 374 -11.47 13.88 27.27
N GLY A 375 -10.83 14.82 26.57
CA GLY A 375 -9.38 15.04 26.59
C GLY A 375 -8.88 15.96 27.71
N GLY A 376 -9.80 16.51 28.51
CA GLY A 376 -9.52 17.51 29.57
C GLY A 376 -9.52 16.96 31.00
N ALA A 377 -9.29 15.68 31.24
CA ALA A 377 -9.02 15.22 32.61
C ALA A 377 -7.63 15.72 33.03
N PRO A 378 -7.51 16.56 34.08
CA PRO A 378 -6.22 16.99 34.56
C PRO A 378 -5.49 15.81 35.18
N ASN A 379 -4.21 15.64 34.83
CA ASN A 379 -3.25 15.00 35.71
C ASN A 379 -3.22 15.83 37.01
N SER A 380 -4.07 15.51 37.99
CA SER A 380 -3.88 15.99 39.35
C SER A 380 -2.85 15.07 40.02
N LEU A 381 -1.66 15.62 40.22
CA LEU A 381 -0.73 15.18 41.24
C LEU A 381 -1.46 14.97 42.59
N THR A 382 -1.34 13.77 43.15
CA THR A 382 -0.76 13.51 44.48
C THR A 382 -0.34 12.05 44.53
#